data_AF-A0A4V6M0V9-F1
#
_entry.id   AF-A0A4V6M0V9-F1
#
_cell.length_a   1.000
_cell.length_b   1.000
_cell.length_c   1.000
_cell.angle_alpha   90.00
_cell.angle_beta   90.00
_cell.angle_gamma   90.00
#
_symmetry.space_group_name_H-M   'P 1'
#
loop_
_entity.id
_entity.type
_entity.pdbx_description
1 polymer ?
#
loop_
_entity_poly.entity_id
_entity_poly.type
_entity_poly.pdbx_seq_one_letter_code
_entity_poly.pdbx_strand_id
1 'polypeptide(L)'
;MSASQDADILRSTDKLLGHLGRGFLTPREVVDKVTDELAYHGRTDLAATVLSRLPTLVMQELRVWVREVLRPEYEYRPFILAEWPSEEDRREYICRMQSDLITLAKRIQMLLV
;
A
#
# COMPACT_ATOMS: atom_id res chain seq x y z
N MET A 1 -9.83 9.32 -17.22
CA MET A 1 -9.90 7.93 -16.70
C MET A 1 -9.53 7.80 -15.21
N SER A 2 -8.88 8.79 -14.56
CA SER A 2 -8.42 8.65 -13.15
C SER A 2 -9.51 8.66 -12.08
N ALA A 3 -10.63 9.37 -12.29
CA ALA A 3 -11.67 9.50 -11.27
C ALA A 3 -12.40 8.19 -10.92
N SER A 4 -12.54 7.27 -11.88
CA SER A 4 -13.14 5.94 -11.62
C SER A 4 -12.22 5.11 -10.73
N GLN A 5 -10.93 5.12 -11.05
CA GLN A 5 -9.90 4.37 -10.33
C GLN A 5 -9.69 4.89 -8.90
N ASP A 6 -9.77 6.22 -8.70
CA ASP A 6 -9.77 6.80 -7.35
C ASP A 6 -10.94 6.30 -6.52
N ALA A 7 -12.14 6.30 -7.10
CA ALA A 7 -13.32 5.81 -6.42
C ALA A 7 -13.20 4.30 -6.11
N ASP A 8 -12.56 3.51 -6.97
CA ASP A 8 -12.29 2.09 -6.73
C ASP A 8 -11.33 1.86 -5.56
N ILE A 9 -10.18 2.57 -5.51
CA ILE A 9 -9.20 2.45 -4.42
C ILE A 9 -9.83 2.87 -3.09
N LEU A 10 -10.60 3.96 -3.08
CA LEU A 10 -11.27 4.44 -1.87
C LEU A 10 -12.33 3.44 -1.38
N ARG A 11 -13.13 2.85 -2.30
CA ARG A 11 -14.08 1.80 -1.94
C ARG A 11 -13.39 0.54 -1.42
N SER A 12 -12.26 0.14 -2.03
CA SER A 12 -11.45 -1.00 -1.58
C SER A 12 -10.93 -0.76 -0.15
N THR A 13 -10.40 0.44 0.09
CA THR A 13 -9.95 0.89 1.42
C THR A 13 -11.07 0.79 2.45
N ASP A 14 -12.26 1.35 2.15
CA ASP A 14 -13.40 1.30 3.07
C ASP A 14 -13.83 -0.15 3.39
N LYS A 15 -13.77 -1.04 2.38
CA LYS A 15 -14.05 -2.47 2.56
C LYS A 15 -13.04 -3.15 3.47
N LEU A 16 -11.74 -2.88 3.30
CA LEU A 16 -10.67 -3.41 4.16
C LEU A 16 -10.86 -2.95 5.61
N LEU A 17 -11.22 -1.69 5.83
CA LEU A 17 -11.53 -1.16 7.16
C LEU A 17 -12.75 -1.85 7.78
N GLY A 18 -13.77 -2.16 6.98
CA GLY A 18 -14.91 -2.96 7.40
C GLY A 18 -14.52 -4.38 7.84
N HIS A 19 -13.54 -5.01 7.17
CA HIS A 19 -13.01 -6.32 7.56
C HIS A 19 -12.16 -6.26 8.83
N LEU A 20 -11.34 -5.22 8.98
CA LEU A 20 -10.59 -4.94 10.21
C LEU A 20 -11.53 -4.76 11.41
N GLY A 21 -12.59 -3.96 11.27
CA GLY A 21 -13.56 -3.72 12.35
C GLY A 21 -14.32 -4.97 12.80
N ARG A 22 -14.32 -6.03 11.99
CA ARG A 22 -14.90 -7.34 12.31
C ARG A 22 -13.85 -8.38 12.74
N GLY A 23 -12.57 -8.01 12.80
CA GLY A 23 -11.47 -8.89 13.20
C GLY A 23 -11.00 -9.88 12.13
N PHE A 24 -11.37 -9.70 10.86
CA PHE A 24 -10.91 -10.58 9.76
C PHE A 24 -9.53 -10.22 9.23
N LEU A 25 -9.10 -8.98 9.44
CA LEU A 25 -7.79 -8.49 9.04
C LEU A 25 -7.11 -7.85 10.24
N THR A 26 -5.79 -7.95 10.27
CA THR A 26 -4.92 -7.18 11.16
C THR A 26 -4.67 -5.79 10.60
N PRO A 27 -4.31 -4.80 11.45
CA PRO A 27 -3.91 -3.48 10.96
C PRO A 27 -2.76 -3.53 9.94
N ARG A 28 -1.83 -4.49 10.09
CA ARG A 28 -0.71 -4.68 9.16
C ARG A 28 -1.18 -5.11 7.78
N GLU A 29 -2.09 -6.09 7.70
CA GLU A 29 -2.65 -6.53 6.41
C GLU A 29 -3.39 -5.41 5.69
N VAL A 30 -4.08 -4.52 6.44
CA VAL A 30 -4.71 -3.33 5.84
C VAL A 30 -3.65 -2.40 5.26
N VAL A 31 -2.56 -2.11 6.00
CA VAL A 31 -1.46 -1.26 5.50
C VAL A 31 -0.84 -1.85 4.24
N ASP A 32 -0.48 -3.13 4.27
CA ASP A 32 0.16 -3.80 3.13
C ASP A 32 -0.74 -3.75 1.89
N LYS A 33 -2.05 -4.00 2.03
CA LYS A 33 -2.99 -3.94 0.89
C LYS A 33 -3.25 -2.55 0.37
N VAL A 34 -3.47 -1.57 1.24
CA VAL A 34 -3.69 -0.19 0.81
C VAL A 34 -2.45 0.37 0.11
N THR A 35 -1.26 0.11 0.65
CA THR A 35 -0.01 0.59 0.04
C THR A 35 0.33 -0.12 -1.26
N ASP A 36 0.09 -1.44 -1.35
CA ASP A 36 0.19 -2.20 -2.60
C ASP A 36 -0.74 -1.61 -3.68
N GLU A 37 -2.02 -1.35 -3.37
CA GLU A 37 -2.98 -0.79 -4.34
C GLU A 37 -2.57 0.60 -4.82
N LEU A 38 -2.15 1.48 -3.90
CA LEU A 38 -1.69 2.82 -4.26
C LEU A 38 -0.44 2.77 -5.14
N ALA A 39 0.53 1.91 -4.81
CA ALA A 39 1.76 1.76 -5.57
C ALA A 39 1.49 1.12 -6.95
N TYR A 40 0.76 0.01 -7.00
CA TYR A 40 0.42 -0.69 -8.24
C TYR A 40 -0.29 0.21 -9.26
N HIS A 41 -1.15 1.10 -8.76
CA HIS A 41 -1.88 2.06 -9.58
C HIS A 41 -1.16 3.40 -9.79
N GLY A 42 0.03 3.60 -9.22
CA GLY A 42 0.78 4.85 -9.29
C GLY A 42 0.09 6.04 -8.62
N ARG A 43 -0.83 5.81 -7.68
CA ARG A 43 -1.69 6.84 -7.06
C ARG A 43 -1.12 7.41 -5.77
N THR A 44 0.14 7.82 -5.81
CA THR A 44 0.81 8.47 -4.68
C THR A 44 0.17 9.81 -4.27
N ASP A 45 -0.52 10.46 -5.21
CA ASP A 45 -1.31 11.68 -5.02
C ASP A 45 -2.52 11.45 -4.10
N LEU A 46 -3.13 10.26 -4.15
CA LEU A 46 -4.31 9.90 -3.35
C LEU A 46 -3.97 9.56 -1.89
N ALA A 47 -2.70 9.40 -1.54
CA ALA A 47 -2.27 8.98 -0.21
C ALA A 47 -2.89 9.83 0.91
N ALA A 48 -2.91 11.17 0.78
CA ALA A 48 -3.48 12.05 1.81
C ALA A 48 -4.98 11.77 2.07
N THR A 49 -5.75 11.52 1.02
CA THR A 49 -7.18 11.18 1.12
C THR A 49 -7.41 9.81 1.74
N VAL A 50 -6.54 8.85 1.45
CA VAL A 50 -6.60 7.52 2.08
C VAL A 50 -6.24 7.60 3.56
N LEU A 51 -5.15 8.30 3.90
CA LEU A 51 -4.66 8.46 5.27
C LEU A 51 -5.71 9.04 6.20
N SER A 52 -6.52 9.99 5.74
CA SER A 52 -7.58 10.62 6.57
C SER A 52 -8.71 9.66 6.96
N ARG A 53 -8.81 8.50 6.32
CA ARG A 53 -9.79 7.45 6.62
C ARG A 53 -9.26 6.37 7.56
N LEU A 54 -7.94 6.33 7.77
CA LEU A 54 -7.33 5.24 8.52
C LEU A 54 -7.53 5.43 10.03
N PRO A 55 -8.01 4.40 10.75
CA PRO A 55 -8.12 4.46 12.20
C PRO A 55 -6.74 4.50 12.86
N THR A 56 -6.66 4.96 14.11
CA THR A 56 -5.40 5.19 14.82
C THR A 56 -4.45 3.99 14.84
N LEU A 57 -4.97 2.77 15.03
CA LEU A 57 -4.16 1.54 15.01
C LEU A 57 -3.51 1.28 13.65
N VAL A 58 -4.23 1.52 12.55
CA VAL A 58 -3.69 1.38 11.19
C VAL A 58 -2.67 2.48 10.90
N MET A 59 -2.90 3.70 11.39
CA MET A 59 -1.93 4.79 11.29
C MET A 59 -0.63 4.50 12.07
N GLN A 60 -0.69 3.80 13.19
CA GLN A 60 0.49 3.35 13.92
C GLN A 60 1.29 2.32 13.11
N GLU A 61 0.62 1.31 12.55
CA GLU A 61 1.27 0.34 11.65
C GLU A 61 1.83 1.00 10.39
N LEU A 62 1.14 1.99 9.82
CA LEU A 62 1.61 2.71 8.65
C LEU A 62 2.95 3.42 8.95
N ARG A 63 3.12 4.00 10.14
CA ARG A 63 4.40 4.59 10.56
C ARG A 63 5.51 3.55 10.71
N VAL A 64 5.19 2.33 11.16
CA VAL A 64 6.14 1.21 11.19
C VAL A 64 6.53 0.84 9.77
N TRP A 65 5.54 0.63 8.90
CA TRP A 65 5.74 0.31 7.49
C TRP A 65 6.62 1.34 6.78
N VAL A 66 6.36 2.65 6.93
CA VAL A 66 7.22 3.70 6.34
C VAL A 66 8.68 3.55 6.78
N ARG A 67 8.92 3.28 8.06
CA ARG A 67 10.29 3.08 8.58
C ARG A 67 10.94 1.81 8.08
N GLU A 68 10.17 0.78 7.74
CA GLU A 68 10.69 -0.47 7.17
C GLU A 68 11.01 -0.31 5.69
N VAL A 69 10.09 0.24 4.90
CA VAL A 69 10.24 0.42 3.44
C VAL A 69 11.40 1.34 3.08
N LEU A 70 11.69 2.33 3.92
CA LEU A 70 12.79 3.27 3.70
C LEU A 70 14.15 2.74 4.15
N ARG A 71 14.25 1.51 4.67
CA ARG A 71 15.55 0.90 4.99
C ARG A 71 16.29 0.49 3.72
N PRO A 72 17.62 0.63 3.68
CA PRO A 72 18.43 0.13 2.56
C PRO A 72 18.22 -1.37 2.29
N GLU A 73 17.97 -2.15 3.35
CA GLU A 73 17.79 -3.60 3.28
C GLU A 73 16.34 -4.02 3.01
N TYR A 74 15.44 -3.08 2.71
CA TYR A 74 14.06 -3.42 2.41
C TYR A 74 13.97 -4.19 1.08
N GLU A 75 13.37 -5.36 1.15
CA GLU A 75 13.03 -6.18 -0.02
C GLU A 75 11.52 -6.32 -0.09
N TYR A 76 10.93 -5.86 -1.21
CA TYR A 76 9.51 -6.07 -1.44
C TYR A 76 9.22 -7.55 -1.67
N ARG A 77 8.29 -8.10 -0.88
CA ARG A 77 7.78 -9.45 -1.05
C ARG A 77 6.30 -9.37 -1.42
N PRO A 78 5.94 -9.54 -2.69
CA PRO A 78 4.56 -9.45 -3.10
C PRO A 78 3.72 -10.52 -2.42
N PHE A 79 2.56 -10.11 -1.91
CA PHE A 79 1.52 -11.04 -1.49
C PHE A 79 0.74 -11.51 -2.72
N ILE A 80 1.40 -12.20 -3.64
CA ILE A 80 0.80 -12.73 -4.86
C ILE A 80 0.90 -14.25 -4.82
N LEU A 81 -0.27 -14.91 -4.84
CA LEU A 81 -0.44 -16.36 -4.94
C LEU A 81 -0.61 -16.83 -6.40
N ALA A 82 -0.54 -15.91 -7.37
CA ALA A 82 -0.76 -16.22 -8.78
C ALA A 82 0.54 -16.67 -9.48
N GLU A 83 0.38 -17.53 -10.48
CA GLU A 83 1.48 -17.91 -11.37
C GLU A 83 1.92 -16.73 -12.24
N TRP A 84 3.23 -16.53 -12.31
CA TRP A 84 3.84 -15.48 -13.13
C TRP A 84 4.07 -16.03 -14.55
N PRO A 85 3.81 -15.24 -15.61
CA PRO A 85 4.06 -15.70 -16.99
C PRO A 85 5.52 -16.08 -17.24
N SER A 86 6.46 -15.39 -16.60
CA SER A 86 7.88 -15.72 -16.57
C SER A 86 8.57 -15.21 -15.30
N GLU A 87 9.77 -15.73 -15.01
CA GLU A 87 10.62 -15.23 -13.90
C GLU A 87 11.17 -13.82 -14.20
N GLU A 88 11.32 -13.45 -15.47
CA GLU A 88 11.70 -12.10 -15.89
C GLU A 88 10.60 -11.09 -15.58
N ASP A 89 9.36 -11.38 -15.97
CA ASP A 89 8.19 -10.54 -15.66
C ASP A 89 8.01 -10.37 -14.15
N ARG A 90 8.24 -11.44 -13.38
CA ARG A 90 8.19 -11.40 -11.92
C ARG A 90 9.26 -10.46 -11.36
N ARG A 91 10.50 -10.53 -11.84
CA ARG A 91 11.59 -9.65 -11.39
C ARG A 91 11.32 -8.20 -11.75
N GLU A 92 10.89 -7.94 -12.98
CA GLU A 92 10.54 -6.59 -13.42
C GLU A 92 9.40 -6.01 -12.56
N TYR A 93 8.37 -6.81 -12.30
CA TYR A 93 7.27 -6.41 -11.42
C TYR A 93 7.74 -6.07 -10.01
N ILE A 94 8.55 -6.94 -9.39
CA ILE A 94 9.07 -6.73 -8.03
C ILE A 94 9.93 -5.46 -7.98
N CYS A 95 10.85 -5.28 -8.93
CA CYS A 95 11.70 -4.10 -9.01
C CYS A 95 10.87 -2.81 -9.17
N ARG A 96 9.86 -2.82 -10.04
CA ARG A 96 8.95 -1.68 -10.23
C ARG A 96 8.20 -1.37 -8.95
N MET A 97 7.52 -2.36 -8.37
CA MET A 97 6.75 -2.20 -7.13
C MET A 97 7.61 -1.70 -5.98
N GLN A 98 8.84 -2.22 -5.84
CA GLN A 98 9.76 -1.76 -4.80
C GLN A 98 10.07 -0.27 -4.94
N SER A 99 10.33 0.21 -6.16
CA SER A 99 10.58 1.63 -6.42
C SER A 99 9.34 2.50 -6.13
N ASP A 100 8.16 2.02 -6.52
CA ASP A 100 6.88 2.71 -6.30
C ASP A 100 6.53 2.78 -4.81
N LEU A 101 6.76 1.70 -4.05
CA LEU A 101 6.54 1.66 -2.60
C LEU A 101 7.51 2.59 -1.87
N ILE A 102 8.78 2.65 -2.27
CA ILE A 102 9.74 3.62 -1.69
C ILE A 102 9.27 5.06 -1.96
N THR A 103 8.81 5.34 -3.18
CA THR A 103 8.29 6.66 -3.55
C THR A 103 7.05 7.02 -2.72
N LEU A 104 6.11 6.08 -2.59
CA LEU A 104 4.92 6.22 -1.75
C LEU A 104 5.29 6.42 -0.27
N ALA A 105 6.23 5.66 0.26
CA ALA A 105 6.68 5.77 1.65
C ALA A 105 7.28 7.15 1.95
N LYS A 106 8.11 7.70 1.05
CA LYS A 106 8.61 9.08 1.17
C LYS A 106 7.47 10.10 1.15
N ARG A 107 6.48 9.91 0.28
CA ARG A 107 5.31 10.80 0.21
C ARG A 107 4.50 10.76 1.50
N ILE A 108 4.21 9.57 2.02
CA ILE A 108 3.51 9.37 3.28
C ILE A 108 4.31 9.95 4.44
N GLN A 109 5.62 9.74 4.48
CA GLN A 109 6.49 10.32 5.51
C GLN A 109 6.33 11.84 5.58
N MET A 110 6.31 12.54 4.45
CA MET A 110 6.09 14.00 4.40
C MET A 110 4.70 14.43 4.88
N LEU A 111 3.68 13.59 4.71
CA LEU A 111 2.29 13.87 5.14
C LEU A 111 2.06 13.61 6.64
N LEU A 112 2.96 12.87 7.30
CA LEU A 112 2.87 12.51 8.71
C LEU A 112 3.63 13.47 9.64
N VAL A 113 4.32 14.47 9.09
CA VAL A 113 5.05 15.53 9.81
C VAL A 113 4.09 16.63 10.25
#